data_AF-A0A962NAU2-F1
#
_entry.id   AF-A0A962NAU2-F1
#
_cell.length_a   1.000
_cell.length_b   1.000
_cell.length_c   1.000
_cell.angle_alpha   90.00
_cell.angle_beta   90.00
_cell.angle_gamma   90.00
#
_symmetry.space_group_name_H-M   'P 1'
#
loop_
_entity.id
_entity.type
_entity.pdbx_description
1 polymer ?
#
loop_
_entity_poly.entity_id
_entity_poly.type
_entity_poly.pdbx_seq_one_letter_code
_entity_poly.pdbx_strand_id
1 'polypeptide(L)'
;MFGWNGEKGCVEALSSEDGWQARALDGRAWLIGLLLTAGLLVSGGAQAQIFSGSNYGPIPDGTGNGPLAYGAPRDIRFNVGGLIGSVGQARVFFRANHSWVGDLKVQLIAPDGRAHLLFERSGATTPTSGGFNANLVSSAQYLFGNDFTGVSGTNWWTAADIGDNDIATADLFTPVISGDNGVANPAPITSMDATFGTGDPNGVWTLRFEDGWVGDTGDVTLAELILPSAGVDRLVSNANDTGTGSLREAMSLAQAGDAIRFALPFFNTPRTINLQSALPLLPDGVGIFGPGAHLLTVRRDSAGEFRIFELASGTQATISGMTIANGSVPTLQGGGIFSSGRLTVIGSVIRDNVAQGGGGITNLQGDLTLLRSTVVGNSAAFGAGVRIRNNATALIDNSTISAQGGDRVGLTVIAQGGLSSSLILRNSTLTDTGGAAGIGLAVQSQGAGSLASARISNSLFATAMSTIVGTVANGAPPPVILSEGFNLATDGANGFLTQSSDRTNGNAPMEPLFDHGGGIPVHRPALTSDALDNGRATGPRLSDQTGIFDR
;
A
#
# COMPACT_ATOMS: atom_id res chain seq x y z
N MET A 1 -14.57 -75.86 -1.50
CA MET A 1 -14.02 -75.35 -0.23
C MET A 1 -14.64 -73.97 -0.01
N PHE A 2 -15.82 -73.89 0.60
CA PHE A 2 -16.05 -73.63 2.03
C PHE A 2 -15.33 -72.35 2.50
N GLY A 3 -15.97 -71.32 3.06
CA GLY A 3 -17.36 -71.17 3.49
C GLY A 3 -17.61 -69.77 4.05
N TRP A 4 -18.89 -69.41 4.08
CA TRP A 4 -19.49 -68.28 4.80
C TRP A 4 -19.90 -68.76 6.20
N ASN A 5 -19.85 -67.89 7.22
CA ASN A 5 -20.59 -67.93 8.51
C ASN A 5 -20.49 -66.50 9.08
N GLY A 6 -21.57 -65.74 9.29
CA GLY A 6 -22.58 -65.87 10.38
C GLY A 6 -22.06 -65.07 11.59
N GLU A 7 -22.76 -64.14 12.27
CA GLU A 7 -24.17 -63.91 12.60
C GLU A 7 -24.32 -62.46 13.15
N LYS A 8 -25.35 -61.70 12.76
CA LYS A 8 -26.59 -61.34 13.50
C LYS A 8 -26.43 -60.64 14.87
N GLY A 9 -27.08 -59.48 14.97
CA GLY A 9 -27.50 -58.83 16.22
C GLY A 9 -28.21 -57.50 15.95
N CYS A 10 -29.50 -57.53 15.59
CA CYS A 10 -30.41 -56.38 15.57
C CYS A 10 -31.00 -56.13 16.97
N VAL A 11 -31.13 -54.87 17.40
CA VAL A 11 -32.29 -54.36 18.16
C VAL A 11 -32.53 -52.87 17.80
N GLU A 12 -33.69 -52.64 17.16
CA GLU A 12 -34.64 -51.51 17.19
C GLU A 12 -34.13 -50.09 17.55
N ALA A 13 -34.18 -49.10 16.66
CA ALA A 13 -35.34 -48.39 16.08
C ALA A 13 -36.11 -47.49 17.07
N LEU A 14 -35.80 -46.19 17.04
CA LEU A 14 -36.78 -45.12 17.27
C LEU A 14 -36.70 -44.13 16.09
N SER A 15 -37.81 -44.06 15.36
CA SER A 15 -38.25 -43.03 14.40
C SER A 15 -38.14 -41.62 15.00
N SER A 16 -37.87 -40.56 14.24
CA SER A 16 -38.75 -40.01 13.20
C SER A 16 -38.04 -39.03 12.26
N GLU A 17 -38.38 -39.12 10.96
CA GLU A 17 -38.61 -38.09 9.93
C GLU A 17 -38.09 -36.67 10.24
N ASP A 18 -37.18 -36.07 9.44
CA ASP A 18 -37.57 -35.37 8.21
C ASP A 18 -36.43 -35.22 7.17
N GLY A 19 -36.77 -35.50 5.91
CA GLY A 19 -36.57 -34.54 4.83
C GLY A 19 -35.18 -34.43 4.16
N TRP A 20 -34.93 -35.29 3.17
CA TRP A 20 -34.00 -34.99 2.08
C TRP A 20 -34.44 -33.73 1.31
N GLN A 21 -33.62 -32.69 1.31
CA GLN A 21 -33.56 -31.67 0.25
C GLN A 21 -32.11 -31.54 -0.20
N ALA A 22 -31.72 -32.44 -1.11
CA ALA A 22 -30.61 -32.17 -2.03
C ALA A 22 -31.04 -31.02 -2.94
N ARG A 23 -30.66 -29.78 -2.59
CA ARG A 23 -30.69 -28.67 -3.54
C ARG A 23 -29.32 -28.59 -4.20
N ALA A 24 -29.29 -29.01 -5.46
CA ALA A 24 -28.30 -28.56 -6.42
C ALA A 24 -28.19 -27.03 -6.31
N LEU A 25 -27.05 -26.54 -5.86
CA LEU A 25 -26.67 -25.14 -6.00
C LEU A 25 -25.77 -25.07 -7.23
N ASP A 26 -26.34 -24.42 -8.24
CA ASP A 26 -25.85 -24.29 -9.61
C ASP A 26 -24.39 -23.82 -9.70
N GLY A 27 -23.59 -24.61 -10.43
CA GLY A 27 -22.21 -24.32 -10.83
C GLY A 27 -22.10 -23.23 -11.90
N ARG A 28 -22.65 -22.04 -11.65
CA ARG A 28 -22.51 -20.85 -12.53
C ARG A 28 -21.88 -19.62 -11.89
N ALA A 29 -21.46 -19.67 -10.63
CA ALA A 29 -20.81 -18.53 -9.95
C ALA A 29 -19.27 -18.49 -10.08
N TRP A 30 -18.63 -19.51 -10.65
CA TRP A 30 -17.15 -19.64 -10.71
C TRP A 30 -16.52 -19.36 -12.08
N LEU A 31 -17.28 -18.88 -13.07
CA LEU A 31 -16.77 -18.69 -14.44
C LEU A 31 -16.64 -17.22 -14.90
N ILE A 32 -17.03 -16.23 -14.10
CA ILE A 32 -17.06 -14.81 -14.55
C ILE A 32 -15.84 -14.00 -14.06
N GLY A 33 -15.09 -14.48 -13.06
CA GLY A 33 -13.78 -13.91 -12.69
C GLY A 33 -12.61 -14.33 -13.59
N LEU A 34 -12.82 -15.32 -14.48
CA LEU A 34 -11.75 -15.91 -15.30
C LEU A 34 -11.62 -15.29 -16.71
N LEU A 35 -12.63 -14.56 -17.19
CA LEU A 35 -12.65 -14.02 -18.56
C LEU A 35 -11.98 -12.64 -18.72
N LEU A 36 -11.61 -11.97 -17.62
CA LEU A 36 -10.70 -10.81 -17.62
C LEU A 36 -9.26 -11.17 -17.24
N THR A 37 -8.99 -12.42 -16.81
CA THR A 37 -7.65 -12.85 -16.36
C THR A 37 -6.96 -13.86 -17.29
N ALA A 38 -7.66 -14.48 -18.24
CA ALA A 38 -7.08 -15.52 -19.11
C ALA A 38 -6.58 -15.04 -20.49
N GLY A 39 -6.46 -13.72 -20.72
CA GLY A 39 -6.17 -13.17 -22.05
C GLY A 39 -5.13 -12.04 -22.08
N LEU A 40 -4.09 -12.07 -21.25
CA LEU A 40 -2.90 -11.23 -21.49
C LEU A 40 -1.64 -11.79 -20.82
N LEU A 41 -1.32 -13.06 -21.07
CA LEU A 41 0.06 -13.52 -21.00
C LEU A 41 0.65 -13.39 -22.40
N VAL A 42 1.33 -12.26 -22.64
CA VAL A 42 2.54 -12.05 -23.48
C VAL A 42 2.62 -10.55 -23.85
N SER A 43 3.76 -9.95 -23.54
CA SER A 43 4.27 -8.61 -23.90
C SER A 43 3.56 -7.36 -23.36
N GLY A 44 4.22 -6.68 -22.41
CA GLY A 44 4.40 -5.22 -22.42
C GLY A 44 3.21 -4.28 -22.23
N GLY A 45 2.03 -4.74 -21.80
CA GLY A 45 0.88 -3.90 -21.51
C GLY A 45 0.70 -3.60 -20.02
N ALA A 46 0.34 -2.37 -19.68
CA ALA A 46 -0.07 -1.90 -18.35
C ALA A 46 -0.91 -2.93 -17.57
N GLN A 47 -0.47 -3.31 -16.37
CA GLN A 47 -1.34 -4.08 -15.46
C GLN A 47 -2.38 -3.12 -14.86
N ALA A 48 -3.67 -3.38 -15.11
CA ALA A 48 -4.76 -2.67 -14.45
C ALA A 48 -5.03 -3.30 -13.07
N GLN A 49 -5.12 -2.46 -12.03
CA GLN A 49 -5.59 -2.90 -10.72
C GLN A 49 -7.09 -2.66 -10.60
N ILE A 50 -7.82 -3.64 -10.06
CA ILE A 50 -9.27 -3.62 -9.91
C ILE A 50 -9.62 -3.59 -8.43
N PHE A 51 -10.46 -2.65 -8.03
CA PHE A 51 -10.91 -2.45 -6.65
C PHE A 51 -12.43 -2.61 -6.59
N SER A 52 -12.91 -3.57 -5.82
CA SER A 52 -14.34 -3.77 -5.62
C SER A 52 -14.94 -2.68 -4.74
N GLY A 53 -16.14 -2.22 -5.11
CA GLY A 53 -16.91 -1.27 -4.33
C GLY A 53 -17.47 -1.88 -3.04
N SER A 54 -17.95 -1.00 -2.17
CA SER A 54 -18.69 -1.32 -0.96
C SER A 54 -19.82 -0.30 -0.75
N ASN A 55 -20.77 -0.60 0.15
CA ASN A 55 -21.95 0.24 0.43
C ASN A 55 -23.01 0.30 -0.69
N TYR A 56 -23.22 -0.83 -1.38
CA TYR A 56 -24.30 -1.06 -2.34
C TYR A 56 -25.70 -0.87 -1.73
N GLY A 57 -26.70 -0.66 -2.59
CA GLY A 57 -28.09 -0.53 -2.19
C GLY A 57 -28.81 0.66 -2.82
N PRO A 58 -29.97 1.05 -2.27
CA PRO A 58 -30.87 2.02 -2.87
C PRO A 58 -30.21 3.38 -3.10
N ILE A 59 -30.48 3.97 -4.26
CA ILE A 59 -30.23 5.38 -4.57
C ILE A 59 -31.37 6.16 -3.90
N PRO A 60 -31.09 7.05 -2.93
CA PRO A 60 -32.14 7.85 -2.32
C PRO A 60 -32.79 8.78 -3.34
N ASP A 61 -34.11 8.77 -3.36
CA ASP A 61 -34.98 9.54 -4.24
C ASP A 61 -34.76 11.06 -4.12
N GLY A 62 -35.15 11.80 -5.15
CA GLY A 62 -35.12 13.26 -5.18
C GLY A 62 -35.96 13.92 -4.08
N THR A 63 -35.74 15.21 -3.87
CA THR A 63 -36.41 16.00 -2.82
C THR A 63 -37.60 16.80 -3.32
N GLY A 64 -37.81 16.89 -4.64
CA GLY A 64 -38.88 17.67 -5.23
C GLY A 64 -39.18 17.37 -6.68
N ASN A 65 -40.23 18.01 -7.20
CA ASN A 65 -40.65 17.94 -8.59
C ASN A 65 -39.79 18.87 -9.44
N GLY A 66 -39.02 18.31 -10.36
CA GLY A 66 -38.21 19.06 -11.31
C GLY A 66 -36.74 18.68 -11.23
N PRO A 67 -35.99 18.88 -12.32
CA PRO A 67 -34.64 18.38 -12.39
C PRO A 67 -33.72 19.19 -11.47
N LEU A 68 -32.63 18.58 -10.99
CA LEU A 68 -31.67 19.13 -10.01
C LEU A 68 -32.15 19.13 -8.54
N ALA A 69 -33.32 18.56 -8.22
CA ALA A 69 -33.81 18.44 -6.85
C ALA A 69 -33.14 17.27 -6.10
N TYR A 70 -31.81 17.23 -6.09
CA TYR A 70 -31.03 16.07 -5.67
C TYR A 70 -31.34 15.59 -4.24
N GLY A 71 -31.60 14.29 -4.13
CA GLY A 71 -31.70 13.54 -2.89
C GLY A 71 -30.37 13.40 -2.16
N ALA A 72 -30.39 12.64 -1.06
CA ALA A 72 -29.15 12.26 -0.38
C ALA A 72 -28.31 11.34 -1.29
N PRO A 73 -26.97 11.47 -1.32
CA PRO A 73 -26.15 10.67 -2.22
C PRO A 73 -26.06 9.19 -1.81
N ARG A 74 -25.98 8.30 -2.79
CA ARG A 74 -25.48 6.93 -2.65
C ARG A 74 -24.00 6.90 -3.01
N ASP A 75 -23.17 6.77 -1.98
CA ASP A 75 -21.71 6.68 -2.11
C ASP A 75 -21.23 5.23 -2.10
N ILE A 76 -20.72 4.75 -3.23
CA ILE A 76 -20.00 3.48 -3.33
C ILE A 76 -18.52 3.74 -3.09
N ARG A 77 -17.93 3.04 -2.13
CA ARG A 77 -16.54 3.29 -1.70
C ARG A 77 -15.59 2.21 -2.19
N PHE A 78 -14.48 2.63 -2.79
CA PHE A 78 -13.36 1.77 -3.18
C PHE A 78 -12.17 2.08 -2.29
N ASN A 79 -11.70 1.09 -1.54
CA ASN A 79 -10.49 1.20 -0.73
C ASN A 79 -9.28 0.88 -1.61
N VAL A 80 -8.66 1.92 -2.17
CA VAL A 80 -7.51 1.81 -3.05
C VAL A 80 -6.23 1.86 -2.23
N GLY A 81 -5.35 0.88 -2.44
CA GLY A 81 -4.08 0.79 -1.74
C GLY A 81 -3.07 -0.02 -2.54
N GLY A 82 -1.79 0.27 -2.34
CA GLY A 82 -0.70 -0.43 -3.01
C GLY A 82 -0.42 0.03 -4.44
N LEU A 83 -1.05 1.13 -4.88
CA LEU A 83 -0.69 1.80 -6.12
C LEU A 83 0.52 2.72 -5.90
N ILE A 84 1.36 2.83 -6.92
CA ILE A 84 2.59 3.63 -6.88
C ILE A 84 2.48 4.68 -7.99
N GLY A 85 2.69 5.95 -7.64
CA GLY A 85 2.55 7.08 -8.56
C GLY A 85 1.09 7.50 -8.77
N SER A 86 0.85 8.40 -9.72
CA SER A 86 -0.51 8.70 -10.17
C SER A 86 -1.01 7.59 -11.08
N VAL A 87 -2.32 7.40 -11.09
CA VAL A 87 -2.98 6.55 -12.08
C VAL A 87 -3.23 7.44 -13.28
N GLY A 88 -2.44 7.27 -14.33
CA GLY A 88 -2.56 8.11 -15.53
C GLY A 88 -3.96 8.04 -16.18
N GLN A 89 -4.80 7.10 -15.73
CA GLN A 89 -6.15 6.85 -16.21
C GLN A 89 -7.04 6.31 -15.08
N ALA A 90 -8.35 6.48 -15.23
CA ALA A 90 -9.34 5.83 -14.38
C ALA A 90 -10.50 5.30 -15.23
N ARG A 91 -10.98 4.11 -14.89
CA ARG A 91 -12.23 3.57 -15.42
C ARG A 91 -13.11 3.12 -14.26
N VAL A 92 -14.41 3.25 -14.41
CA VAL A 92 -15.34 2.76 -13.39
C VAL A 92 -16.40 1.90 -14.04
N PHE A 93 -16.57 0.71 -13.49
CA PHE A 93 -17.58 -0.24 -13.86
C PHE A 93 -18.68 -0.23 -12.80
N PHE A 94 -19.94 -0.26 -13.21
CA PHE A 94 -21.05 -0.52 -12.29
C PHE A 94 -22.21 -1.26 -12.94
N ARG A 95 -23.05 -1.82 -12.07
CA ARG A 95 -24.40 -2.33 -12.38
C ARG A 95 -25.39 -1.63 -11.46
N ALA A 96 -26.41 -1.03 -12.04
CA ALA A 96 -27.44 -0.30 -11.31
C ALA A 96 -28.80 -0.49 -11.97
N ASN A 97 -29.88 -0.35 -11.19
CA ASN A 97 -31.23 -0.16 -11.71
C ASN A 97 -31.65 1.30 -11.51
N HIS A 98 -32.29 1.92 -12.49
CA HIS A 98 -32.97 3.21 -12.39
C HIS A 98 -33.87 3.41 -13.61
N SER A 99 -35.11 3.87 -13.43
CA SER A 99 -36.11 4.00 -14.51
C SER A 99 -36.01 5.27 -15.35
N TRP A 100 -35.05 6.15 -15.03
CA TRP A 100 -34.83 7.39 -15.77
C TRP A 100 -33.36 7.80 -15.63
N VAL A 101 -32.64 8.11 -16.71
CA VAL A 101 -31.21 8.54 -16.63
C VAL A 101 -31.00 10.05 -16.76
N GLY A 102 -32.03 10.76 -17.20
CA GLY A 102 -32.11 12.22 -17.25
C GLY A 102 -32.19 12.93 -15.89
N ASP A 103 -32.57 12.26 -14.81
CA ASP A 103 -32.58 12.79 -13.44
C ASP A 103 -31.35 12.37 -12.61
N LEU A 104 -30.66 11.31 -13.03
CA LEU A 104 -29.44 10.85 -12.38
C LEU A 104 -28.24 11.76 -12.61
N LYS A 105 -27.46 11.92 -11.54
CA LYS A 105 -26.08 12.42 -11.56
C LYS A 105 -25.15 11.33 -11.05
N VAL A 106 -24.14 11.00 -11.84
CA VAL A 106 -23.11 10.03 -11.45
C VAL A 106 -21.72 10.64 -11.61
N GLN A 107 -20.94 10.61 -10.54
CA GLN A 107 -19.59 11.18 -10.50
C GLN A 107 -18.61 10.27 -9.77
N LEU A 108 -17.38 10.22 -10.25
CA LEU A 108 -16.25 9.58 -9.56
C LEU A 108 -15.46 10.65 -8.80
N ILE A 109 -15.10 10.35 -7.55
CA ILE A 109 -14.39 11.26 -6.65
C ILE A 109 -13.14 10.57 -6.13
N ALA A 110 -11.98 11.20 -6.34
CA ALA A 110 -10.69 10.74 -5.86
C ALA A 110 -10.49 11.01 -4.36
N PRO A 111 -9.54 10.33 -3.68
CA PRO A 111 -9.30 10.48 -2.24
C PRO A 111 -8.95 11.90 -1.80
N ASP A 112 -8.38 12.70 -2.70
CA ASP A 112 -8.02 14.10 -2.47
C ASP A 112 -9.17 15.10 -2.75
N GLY A 113 -10.35 14.60 -3.10
CA GLY A 113 -11.56 15.39 -3.33
C GLY A 113 -11.75 15.90 -4.76
N ARG A 114 -10.81 15.65 -5.69
CA ARG A 114 -11.08 15.89 -7.12
C ARG A 114 -12.22 15.01 -7.61
N ALA A 115 -13.15 15.57 -8.35
CA ALA A 115 -14.31 14.86 -8.86
C ALA A 115 -14.44 15.02 -10.38
N HIS A 116 -14.90 13.97 -11.05
CA HIS A 116 -15.22 13.99 -12.47
C HIS A 116 -16.63 13.44 -12.71
N LEU A 117 -17.40 14.16 -13.50
CA LEU A 117 -18.75 13.76 -13.88
C LEU A 117 -18.68 12.64 -14.93
N LEU A 118 -19.44 11.56 -14.73
CA LEU A 118 -19.66 10.55 -15.77
C LEU A 118 -20.79 10.99 -16.68
N PHE A 119 -21.94 11.30 -16.08
CA PHE A 119 -23.09 11.91 -16.72
C PHE A 119 -24.00 12.57 -15.69
N GLU A 120 -24.74 13.58 -16.14
CA GLU A 120 -25.81 14.25 -15.41
C GLU A 120 -26.77 14.82 -16.46
N ARG A 121 -28.08 14.82 -16.17
CA ARG A 121 -29.08 15.43 -17.05
C ARG A 121 -29.00 14.93 -18.49
N SER A 122 -28.89 13.61 -18.64
CA SER A 122 -28.76 12.95 -19.94
C SER A 122 -29.86 13.41 -20.90
N GLY A 123 -29.52 13.95 -22.06
CA GLY A 123 -30.49 14.43 -23.07
C GLY A 123 -31.18 15.76 -22.80
N ALA A 124 -30.89 16.44 -21.67
CA ALA A 124 -31.53 17.72 -21.35
C ALA A 124 -30.83 18.87 -22.11
N THR A 125 -31.53 19.45 -23.09
CA THR A 125 -31.04 20.60 -23.89
C THR A 125 -31.67 21.94 -23.48
N THR A 126 -32.53 21.93 -22.45
CA THR A 126 -33.12 23.11 -21.83
C THR A 126 -33.10 22.97 -20.30
N PRO A 127 -33.16 24.07 -19.53
CA PRO A 127 -33.06 24.02 -18.06
C PRO A 127 -34.17 23.19 -17.40
N THR A 128 -35.37 23.17 -17.99
CA THR A 128 -36.55 22.51 -17.43
C THR A 128 -36.82 21.12 -18.02
N SER A 129 -36.05 20.66 -19.00
CA SER A 129 -36.20 19.31 -19.55
C SER A 129 -35.79 18.25 -18.52
N GLY A 130 -36.57 17.17 -18.43
CA GLY A 130 -36.23 15.98 -17.65
C GLY A 130 -35.24 15.03 -18.33
N GLY A 131 -34.81 15.34 -19.55
CA GLY A 131 -33.84 14.53 -20.28
C GLY A 131 -34.41 13.20 -20.80
N PHE A 132 -33.52 12.26 -21.12
CA PHE A 132 -33.84 10.93 -21.62
C PHE A 132 -34.39 10.05 -20.51
N ASN A 133 -35.50 9.39 -20.83
CA ASN A 133 -36.22 8.44 -19.97
C ASN A 133 -35.76 6.99 -20.18
N ALA A 134 -34.51 6.78 -20.60
CA ALA A 134 -33.94 5.45 -20.73
C ALA A 134 -33.61 4.86 -19.34
N ASN A 135 -33.60 3.54 -19.25
CA ASN A 135 -33.44 2.83 -17.98
C ASN A 135 -32.01 2.31 -17.81
N LEU A 136 -31.49 2.41 -16.59
CA LEU A 136 -30.44 1.52 -16.13
C LEU A 136 -31.07 0.21 -15.64
N VAL A 137 -30.53 -0.91 -16.08
CA VAL A 137 -30.84 -2.24 -15.54
C VAL A 137 -29.59 -2.95 -15.01
N SER A 138 -29.76 -3.67 -13.90
CA SER A 138 -28.68 -4.40 -13.19
C SER A 138 -28.15 -5.62 -13.95
N SER A 139 -28.88 -6.09 -14.97
CA SER A 139 -28.40 -7.09 -15.93
C SER A 139 -27.35 -6.52 -16.89
N ALA A 140 -27.36 -5.20 -17.10
CA ALA A 140 -26.43 -4.50 -17.97
C ALA A 140 -25.17 -4.02 -17.21
N GLN A 141 -24.11 -3.81 -17.98
CA GLN A 141 -22.78 -3.42 -17.53
C GLN A 141 -22.48 -2.03 -18.06
N TYR A 142 -22.14 -1.10 -17.16
CA TYR A 142 -21.79 0.27 -17.52
C TYR A 142 -20.34 0.51 -17.14
N LEU A 143 -19.46 0.51 -18.14
CA LEU A 143 -18.03 0.77 -17.97
C LEU A 143 -17.69 2.14 -18.56
N PHE A 144 -17.38 3.11 -17.71
CA PHE A 144 -16.96 4.44 -18.11
C PHE A 144 -15.43 4.56 -18.13
N GLY A 145 -14.88 5.25 -19.14
CA GLY A 145 -13.45 5.43 -19.35
C GLY A 145 -13.13 6.36 -20.51
N ASN A 146 -11.85 6.73 -20.67
CA ASN A 146 -11.40 7.61 -21.74
C ASN A 146 -10.29 7.03 -22.63
N ASP A 147 -9.38 6.22 -22.06
CA ASP A 147 -8.47 5.41 -22.86
C ASP A 147 -8.96 3.97 -22.92
N PHE A 148 -9.42 3.57 -24.10
CA PHE A 148 -9.67 2.20 -24.44
C PHE A 148 -8.75 1.87 -25.62
N THR A 149 -7.63 1.22 -25.33
CA THR A 149 -6.60 0.90 -26.31
C THR A 149 -7.19 0.22 -27.54
N GLY A 150 -7.26 0.95 -28.66
CA GLY A 150 -7.76 0.43 -29.95
C GLY A 150 -9.28 0.33 -30.09
N VAL A 151 -10.08 0.85 -29.15
CA VAL A 151 -11.56 0.87 -29.23
C VAL A 151 -12.07 2.28 -28.90
N SER A 152 -12.94 2.87 -29.72
CA SER A 152 -13.60 4.12 -29.33
C SER A 152 -14.79 3.79 -28.41
N GLY A 153 -14.81 4.36 -27.21
CA GLY A 153 -15.98 4.25 -26.33
C GLY A 153 -17.19 4.96 -26.94
N THR A 154 -18.39 4.50 -26.57
CA THR A 154 -19.65 5.08 -27.02
C THR A 154 -19.98 6.31 -26.19
N ASN A 155 -20.35 7.42 -26.84
CA ASN A 155 -20.87 8.59 -26.16
C ASN A 155 -22.11 8.24 -25.32
N TRP A 156 -22.13 8.65 -24.05
CA TRP A 156 -23.23 8.30 -23.15
C TRP A 156 -24.61 8.73 -23.67
N TRP A 157 -24.75 9.95 -24.20
CA TRP A 157 -26.04 10.43 -24.72
C TRP A 157 -26.46 9.64 -25.95
N THR A 158 -25.52 9.26 -26.83
CA THR A 158 -25.84 8.40 -27.97
C THR A 158 -26.39 7.04 -27.54
N ALA A 159 -25.90 6.48 -26.44
CA ALA A 159 -26.40 5.21 -25.91
C ALA A 159 -27.74 5.34 -25.16
N ALA A 160 -27.98 6.49 -24.52
CA ALA A 160 -29.18 6.76 -23.75
C ALA A 160 -30.36 7.31 -24.58
N ASP A 161 -30.13 7.77 -25.81
CA ASP A 161 -31.18 8.27 -26.73
C ASP A 161 -31.95 7.13 -27.41
N ILE A 162 -32.65 6.33 -26.58
CA ILE A 162 -33.37 5.12 -26.99
C ILE A 162 -34.84 5.11 -26.55
N GLY A 163 -35.32 6.22 -25.99
CA GLY A 163 -36.64 6.31 -25.35
C GLY A 163 -36.73 5.49 -24.07
N ASP A 164 -37.96 5.14 -23.67
CA ASP A 164 -38.27 4.32 -22.48
C ASP A 164 -37.89 2.84 -22.72
N ASN A 165 -36.58 2.59 -22.76
CA ASN A 165 -35.99 1.29 -22.97
C ASN A 165 -34.73 1.15 -22.13
N ASP A 166 -34.32 -0.10 -21.92
CA ASP A 166 -33.12 -0.43 -21.17
C ASP A 166 -31.87 -0.12 -22.00
N ILE A 167 -30.96 0.68 -21.42
CA ILE A 167 -29.67 0.95 -22.05
C ILE A 167 -28.90 -0.37 -22.14
N ALA A 168 -28.70 -0.84 -23.37
CA ALA A 168 -27.98 -2.08 -23.62
C ALA A 168 -26.52 -1.96 -23.14
N THR A 169 -25.92 -3.10 -22.82
CA THR A 169 -24.47 -3.16 -22.56
C THR A 169 -23.72 -2.72 -23.81
N ALA A 170 -23.03 -1.59 -23.74
CA ALA A 170 -21.91 -1.32 -24.63
C ALA A 170 -20.63 -1.81 -23.95
N ASP A 171 -19.65 -2.24 -24.73
CA ASP A 171 -18.37 -2.67 -24.15
C ASP A 171 -17.76 -1.53 -23.31
N LEU A 172 -17.97 -0.25 -23.70
CA LEU A 172 -17.29 0.93 -23.17
C LEU A 172 -18.09 2.24 -23.39
N PHE A 173 -18.24 3.08 -22.36
CA PHE A 173 -18.88 4.41 -22.41
C PHE A 173 -17.88 5.55 -22.14
N THR A 174 -18.03 6.68 -22.84
CA THR A 174 -17.25 7.90 -22.57
C THR A 174 -18.05 8.89 -21.73
N PRO A 175 -17.46 9.47 -20.67
CA PRO A 175 -18.05 10.56 -19.91
C PRO A 175 -18.42 11.76 -20.79
N VAL A 176 -19.44 12.51 -20.36
CA VAL A 176 -19.93 13.71 -21.04
C VAL A 176 -20.15 14.85 -20.07
N ILE A 177 -20.28 16.07 -20.59
CA ILE A 177 -20.75 17.21 -19.79
C ILE A 177 -22.21 16.99 -19.33
N SER A 178 -22.62 17.74 -18.30
CA SER A 178 -24.01 17.81 -17.87
C SER A 178 -24.91 18.45 -18.94
N GLY A 179 -26.16 18.03 -19.01
CA GLY A 179 -27.17 18.67 -19.86
C GLY A 179 -27.63 20.04 -19.34
N ASP A 180 -27.68 21.04 -20.21
CA ASP A 180 -28.13 22.40 -19.91
C ASP A 180 -28.65 23.07 -21.20
N ASN A 181 -29.05 24.35 -21.11
CA ASN A 181 -29.56 25.13 -22.22
C ASN A 181 -28.58 25.19 -23.40
N GLY A 182 -28.98 24.60 -24.53
CA GLY A 182 -28.22 24.63 -25.78
C GLY A 182 -27.09 23.61 -25.87
N VAL A 183 -27.02 22.62 -24.97
CA VAL A 183 -26.10 21.48 -25.12
C VAL A 183 -26.44 20.69 -26.39
N ALA A 184 -25.42 20.33 -27.17
CA ALA A 184 -25.58 19.53 -28.37
C ALA A 184 -26.01 18.08 -28.03
N ASN A 185 -26.76 17.42 -28.91
CA ASN A 185 -27.04 15.99 -28.84
C ASN A 185 -26.33 15.28 -30.02
N PRO A 186 -25.32 14.42 -29.79
CA PRO A 186 -24.81 13.97 -28.49
C PRO A 186 -23.98 15.02 -27.74
N ALA A 187 -23.99 14.96 -26.40
CA ALA A 187 -23.25 15.90 -25.57
C ALA A 187 -21.73 15.78 -25.77
N PRO A 188 -20.97 16.90 -25.68
CA PRO A 188 -19.52 16.88 -25.69
C PRO A 188 -18.93 15.91 -24.66
N ILE A 189 -17.98 15.08 -25.11
CA ILE A 189 -17.26 14.16 -24.24
C ILE A 189 -16.30 14.90 -23.31
N THR A 190 -16.09 14.35 -22.12
CA THR A 190 -15.13 14.81 -21.11
C THR A 190 -14.13 13.72 -20.78
N SER A 191 -13.05 14.05 -20.05
CA SER A 191 -11.96 13.11 -19.74
C SER A 191 -11.66 13.00 -18.25
N MET A 192 -11.92 11.81 -17.71
CA MET A 192 -11.49 11.39 -16.37
C MET A 192 -9.98 11.40 -16.23
N ASP A 193 -9.25 11.05 -17.28
CA ASP A 193 -7.78 10.98 -17.26
C ASP A 193 -7.16 12.37 -16.97
N ALA A 194 -7.72 13.44 -17.54
CA ALA A 194 -7.28 14.80 -17.26
C ALA A 194 -7.53 15.22 -15.79
N THR A 195 -8.58 14.68 -15.16
CA THR A 195 -8.91 14.97 -13.77
C THR A 195 -8.09 14.16 -12.79
N PHE A 196 -7.82 12.88 -13.11
CA PHE A 196 -7.22 11.92 -12.18
C PHE A 196 -5.76 11.56 -12.48
N GLY A 197 -5.21 12.01 -13.60
CA GLY A 197 -3.85 11.68 -14.06
C GLY A 197 -2.70 12.20 -13.17
N THR A 198 -3.00 12.99 -12.15
CA THR A 198 -2.07 13.49 -11.14
C THR A 198 -2.53 13.12 -9.74
N GLY A 199 -1.70 13.32 -8.72
CA GLY A 199 -2.06 13.07 -7.30
C GLY A 199 -2.00 11.60 -6.89
N ASP A 200 -2.09 11.37 -5.57
CA ASP A 200 -2.00 10.04 -4.97
C ASP A 200 -3.32 9.27 -5.19
N PRO A 201 -3.30 8.13 -5.90
CA PRO A 201 -4.49 7.33 -6.13
C PRO A 201 -4.86 6.49 -4.91
N ASN A 202 -4.02 6.40 -3.88
CA ASN A 202 -4.31 5.60 -2.70
C ASN A 202 -5.27 6.35 -1.76
N GLY A 203 -6.19 5.60 -1.15
CA GLY A 203 -7.23 6.13 -0.28
C GLY A 203 -8.62 5.71 -0.73
N VAL A 204 -9.63 6.40 -0.21
CA VAL A 204 -11.02 6.08 -0.50
C VAL A 204 -11.49 6.84 -1.72
N TRP A 205 -11.69 6.13 -2.82
CA TRP A 205 -12.43 6.66 -3.96
C TRP A 205 -13.93 6.48 -3.75
N THR A 206 -14.72 7.40 -4.27
CA THR A 206 -16.18 7.37 -4.15
C THR A 206 -16.83 7.49 -5.52
N LEU A 207 -17.62 6.48 -5.92
CA LEU A 207 -18.59 6.62 -7.01
C LEU A 207 -19.92 7.04 -6.40
N ARG A 208 -20.34 8.27 -6.68
CA ARG A 208 -21.54 8.89 -6.11
C ARG A 208 -22.67 8.90 -7.12
N PHE A 209 -23.82 8.40 -6.70
CA PHE A 209 -25.10 8.50 -7.40
C PHE A 209 -26.02 9.45 -6.64
N GLU A 210 -26.63 10.39 -7.36
CA GLU A 210 -27.61 11.33 -6.82
C GLU A 210 -28.81 11.36 -7.78
N ASP A 211 -30.01 11.22 -7.22
CA ASP A 211 -31.26 11.27 -7.96
C ASP A 211 -31.89 12.66 -7.84
N GLY A 212 -32.13 13.28 -8.99
CA GLY A 212 -32.54 14.67 -9.14
C GLY A 212 -34.03 14.91 -9.22
N TRP A 213 -34.89 13.88 -9.17
CA TRP A 213 -36.34 14.04 -9.31
C TRP A 213 -37.07 13.01 -8.43
N VAL A 214 -38.21 13.39 -7.83
CA VAL A 214 -39.05 12.43 -7.12
C VAL A 214 -39.74 11.40 -8.03
N GLY A 215 -39.78 10.14 -7.58
CA GLY A 215 -40.71 9.11 -8.06
C GLY A 215 -40.09 8.02 -8.93
N ASP A 216 -38.95 8.29 -9.53
CA ASP A 216 -38.07 7.27 -10.08
C ASP A 216 -37.12 6.82 -8.97
N THR A 217 -36.91 5.51 -8.83
CA THR A 217 -36.00 5.02 -7.79
C THR A 217 -35.19 3.86 -8.33
N GLY A 218 -34.05 3.63 -7.68
CA GLY A 218 -33.09 2.66 -8.15
C GLY A 218 -32.15 2.15 -7.07
N ASP A 219 -31.19 1.33 -7.48
CA ASP A 219 -30.15 0.80 -6.62
C ASP A 219 -28.86 0.54 -7.39
N VAL A 220 -27.75 0.55 -6.66
CA VAL A 220 -26.46 0.10 -7.17
C VAL A 220 -26.20 -1.29 -6.62
N THR A 221 -26.04 -2.26 -7.53
CA THR A 221 -25.89 -3.67 -7.18
C THR A 221 -24.45 -4.14 -7.20
N LEU A 222 -23.58 -3.47 -7.97
CA LEU A 222 -22.16 -3.76 -8.07
C LEU A 222 -21.41 -2.53 -8.60
N ALA A 223 -20.17 -2.32 -8.15
CA ALA A 223 -19.24 -1.40 -8.80
C ALA A 223 -17.79 -1.87 -8.63
N GLU A 224 -16.95 -1.58 -9.62
CA GLU A 224 -15.51 -1.77 -9.56
C GLU A 224 -14.81 -0.52 -10.09
N LEU A 225 -13.75 -0.10 -9.42
CA LEU A 225 -12.83 0.93 -9.89
C LEU A 225 -11.63 0.25 -10.51
N ILE A 226 -11.31 0.61 -11.74
CA ILE A 226 -10.20 0.06 -12.50
C ILE A 226 -9.20 1.19 -12.71
N LEU A 227 -8.00 1.01 -12.17
CA LEU A 227 -6.91 1.97 -12.27
C LEU A 227 -5.74 1.33 -13.04
N PRO A 228 -5.61 1.63 -14.34
CA PRO A 228 -4.46 1.22 -15.14
C PRO A 228 -3.16 1.82 -14.57
N SER A 229 -2.14 0.99 -14.36
CA SER A 229 -0.78 1.50 -14.18
C SER A 229 -0.33 2.19 -15.48
N ALA A 230 -0.05 3.49 -15.45
CA ALA A 230 0.39 4.24 -16.63
C ALA A 230 1.89 4.06 -16.96
N GLY A 231 2.63 3.33 -16.12
CA GLY A 231 4.06 3.17 -16.26
C GLY A 231 4.48 2.04 -17.19
N VAL A 232 5.66 2.20 -17.76
CA VAL A 232 6.38 1.13 -18.47
C VAL A 232 7.40 0.46 -17.55
N ASP A 233 7.71 -0.80 -17.85
CA ASP A 233 8.83 -1.50 -17.21
C ASP A 233 10.17 -0.98 -17.77
N ARG A 234 10.97 -0.32 -16.94
CA ARG A 234 12.35 0.08 -17.25
C ARG A 234 13.29 -1.03 -16.82
N LEU A 235 13.90 -1.70 -17.79
CA LEU A 235 14.73 -2.87 -17.53
C LEU A 235 16.21 -2.50 -17.31
N VAL A 236 16.73 -2.80 -16.12
CA VAL A 236 18.17 -2.84 -15.83
C VAL A 236 18.70 -4.19 -16.30
N SER A 237 19.63 -4.18 -17.25
CA SER A 237 20.12 -5.38 -17.95
C SER A 237 21.58 -5.71 -17.64
N ASN A 238 22.30 -4.83 -16.94
CA ASN A 238 23.69 -5.05 -16.54
C ASN A 238 23.99 -4.42 -15.17
N ALA A 239 25.19 -4.68 -14.65
CA ALA A 239 25.66 -4.18 -13.35
C ALA A 239 26.61 -2.98 -13.45
N ASN A 240 26.62 -2.26 -14.58
CA ASN A 240 27.49 -1.11 -14.77
C ASN A 240 26.98 0.10 -13.97
N ASP A 241 27.89 0.99 -13.55
CA ASP A 241 27.54 2.24 -12.86
C ASP A 241 26.78 3.22 -13.77
N THR A 242 27.11 3.22 -15.07
CA THR A 242 26.56 4.15 -16.07
C THR A 242 26.36 3.47 -17.43
N GLY A 243 25.71 4.17 -18.35
CA GLY A 243 25.48 3.72 -19.72
C GLY A 243 24.22 2.88 -19.88
N THR A 244 23.98 2.45 -21.12
CA THR A 244 22.72 1.79 -21.48
C THR A 244 22.51 0.48 -20.71
N GLY A 245 21.29 0.31 -20.19
CA GLY A 245 20.89 -0.84 -19.37
C GLY A 245 21.34 -0.78 -17.91
N SER A 246 21.94 0.33 -17.46
CA SER A 246 22.32 0.53 -16.05
C SER A 246 21.12 0.99 -15.19
N LEU A 247 21.21 0.78 -13.88
CA LEU A 247 20.23 1.32 -12.91
C LEU A 247 20.13 2.85 -13.02
N ARG A 248 21.26 3.52 -13.22
CA ARG A 248 21.34 4.97 -13.35
C ARG A 248 20.56 5.48 -14.56
N GLU A 249 20.72 4.84 -15.71
CA GLU A 249 19.93 5.18 -16.90
C GLU A 249 18.44 4.94 -16.65
N ALA A 250 18.07 3.78 -16.11
CA ALA A 250 16.68 3.45 -15.82
C ALA A 250 16.02 4.50 -14.89
N MET A 251 16.72 4.93 -13.84
CA MET A 251 16.25 6.00 -12.95
C MET A 251 16.13 7.35 -13.67
N SER A 252 17.09 7.70 -14.52
CA SER A 252 17.06 8.98 -15.23
C SER A 252 15.92 9.09 -16.25
N LEU A 253 15.46 7.96 -16.79
CA LEU A 253 14.41 7.94 -17.79
C LEU A 253 13.01 7.71 -17.18
N ALA A 254 12.93 7.19 -15.95
CA ALA A 254 11.68 6.79 -15.33
C ALA A 254 10.77 7.98 -15.04
N GLN A 255 9.48 7.79 -15.26
CA GLN A 255 8.40 8.75 -14.99
C GLN A 255 7.42 8.16 -13.97
N ALA A 256 6.58 9.01 -13.37
CA ALA A 256 5.58 8.55 -12.41
C ALA A 256 4.72 7.40 -12.97
N GLY A 257 4.58 6.33 -12.19
CA GLY A 257 3.92 5.07 -12.58
C GLY A 257 4.90 4.00 -13.07
N ASP A 258 6.10 4.36 -13.55
CA ASP A 258 7.08 3.39 -14.07
C ASP A 258 7.55 2.40 -13.00
N ALA A 259 7.89 1.20 -13.46
CA ALA A 259 8.53 0.17 -12.66
C ALA A 259 9.95 -0.09 -13.19
N ILE A 260 10.96 0.19 -12.37
CA ILE A 260 12.33 -0.23 -12.65
C ILE A 260 12.49 -1.68 -12.19
N ARG A 261 12.84 -2.56 -13.13
CA ARG A 261 13.00 -4.00 -12.90
C ARG A 261 14.37 -4.46 -13.38
N PHE A 262 14.80 -5.61 -12.89
CA PHE A 262 16.09 -6.20 -13.21
C PHE A 262 15.91 -7.43 -14.09
N ALA A 263 16.65 -7.51 -15.20
CA ALA A 263 16.56 -8.61 -16.15
C ALA A 263 16.96 -9.93 -15.50
N LEU A 264 15.97 -10.77 -15.19
CA LEU A 264 16.18 -12.04 -14.49
C LEU A 264 17.24 -12.95 -15.14
N PRO A 265 17.38 -13.08 -16.47
CA PRO A 265 18.47 -13.86 -17.05
C PRO A 265 19.87 -13.43 -16.60
N PHE A 266 20.07 -12.14 -16.30
CA PHE A 266 21.34 -11.62 -15.78
C PHE A 266 21.40 -11.60 -14.24
N PHE A 267 20.26 -11.34 -13.59
CA PHE A 267 20.13 -11.12 -12.14
C PHE A 267 19.56 -12.32 -11.35
N ASN A 268 19.37 -13.49 -11.97
CA ASN A 268 19.02 -14.75 -11.30
C ASN A 268 20.20 -15.41 -10.55
N THR A 269 21.37 -14.78 -10.60
CA THR A 269 22.54 -15.12 -9.78
C THR A 269 23.03 -13.84 -9.09
N PRO A 270 23.75 -13.92 -7.96
CA PRO A 270 24.20 -12.74 -7.24
C PRO A 270 24.97 -11.75 -8.13
N ARG A 271 24.59 -10.47 -8.05
CA ARG A 271 25.18 -9.34 -8.77
C ARG A 271 25.36 -8.16 -7.84
N THR A 272 26.38 -7.38 -8.15
CA THR A 272 26.69 -6.15 -7.43
C THR A 272 26.84 -5.00 -8.41
N ILE A 273 26.02 -3.96 -8.22
CA ILE A 273 26.18 -2.67 -8.88
C ILE A 273 27.09 -1.82 -8.01
N ASN A 274 28.33 -1.61 -8.47
CA ASN A 274 29.31 -0.79 -7.78
C ASN A 274 29.19 0.66 -8.26
N LEU A 275 28.58 1.51 -7.43
CA LEU A 275 28.41 2.91 -7.74
C LEU A 275 29.74 3.65 -7.64
N GLN A 276 30.06 4.45 -8.66
CA GLN A 276 31.24 5.32 -8.68
C GLN A 276 30.89 6.78 -8.36
N SER A 277 29.60 7.12 -8.38
CA SER A 277 29.05 8.42 -8.02
C SER A 277 27.63 8.27 -7.48
N ALA A 278 27.12 9.31 -6.79
CA ALA A 278 25.73 9.33 -6.31
C ALA A 278 24.75 9.05 -7.45
N LEU A 279 23.74 8.21 -7.21
CA LEU A 279 22.61 8.03 -8.15
C LEU A 279 21.81 9.34 -8.26
N PRO A 280 21.06 9.55 -9.36
CA PRO A 280 20.02 10.58 -9.40
C PRO A 280 19.05 10.41 -8.22
N LEU A 281 18.33 11.48 -7.87
CA LEU A 281 17.21 11.39 -6.93
C LEU A 281 16.24 10.29 -7.38
N LEU A 282 15.67 9.58 -6.42
CA LEU A 282 14.58 8.65 -6.68
C LEU A 282 13.47 9.40 -7.43
N PRO A 283 13.08 8.94 -8.62
CA PRO A 283 12.04 9.59 -9.39
C PRO A 283 10.69 9.51 -8.66
N ASP A 284 9.91 10.58 -8.76
CA ASP A 284 8.59 10.64 -8.15
C ASP A 284 7.64 9.63 -8.78
N GLY A 285 6.89 8.90 -7.96
CA GLY A 285 5.91 7.91 -8.38
C GLY A 285 6.50 6.63 -8.95
N VAL A 286 7.78 6.31 -8.72
CA VAL A 286 8.44 5.13 -9.30
C VAL A 286 8.67 4.01 -8.28
N GLY A 287 8.51 2.77 -8.75
CA GLY A 287 8.90 1.57 -8.01
C GLY A 287 10.20 0.96 -8.55
N ILE A 288 11.13 0.60 -7.68
CA ILE A 288 12.38 -0.12 -8.03
C ILE A 288 12.32 -1.51 -7.39
N PHE A 289 12.12 -2.53 -8.22
CA PHE A 289 11.85 -3.90 -7.80
C PHE A 289 13.03 -4.81 -8.10
N GLY A 290 13.88 -5.00 -7.11
CA GLY A 290 15.01 -5.92 -7.16
C GLY A 290 14.57 -7.40 -7.23
N PRO A 291 15.45 -8.27 -7.73
CA PRO A 291 15.21 -9.72 -7.86
C PRO A 291 15.19 -10.46 -6.52
N GLY A 292 15.60 -9.82 -5.42
CA GLY A 292 15.78 -10.40 -4.09
C GLY A 292 17.05 -9.86 -3.43
N ALA A 293 17.02 -9.66 -2.11
CA ALA A 293 18.15 -9.08 -1.37
C ALA A 293 19.43 -9.94 -1.44
N HIS A 294 19.29 -11.25 -1.59
CA HIS A 294 20.39 -12.20 -1.81
C HIS A 294 20.95 -12.20 -3.24
N LEU A 295 20.25 -11.59 -4.20
CA LEU A 295 20.64 -11.56 -5.63
C LEU A 295 21.19 -10.22 -6.07
N LEU A 296 20.72 -9.11 -5.52
CA LEU A 296 21.16 -7.78 -5.92
C LEU A 296 21.74 -7.01 -4.75
N THR A 297 22.98 -6.56 -4.89
CA THR A 297 23.58 -5.53 -4.04
C THR A 297 23.80 -4.26 -4.85
N VAL A 298 23.23 -3.14 -4.41
CA VAL A 298 23.56 -1.80 -4.88
C VAL A 298 24.40 -1.14 -3.79
N ARG A 299 25.66 -0.81 -4.12
CA ARG A 299 26.58 -0.30 -3.11
C ARG A 299 27.50 0.77 -3.65
N ARG A 300 27.99 1.61 -2.75
CA ARG A 300 29.21 2.38 -2.96
C ARG A 300 30.41 1.45 -2.75
N ASP A 301 31.38 1.50 -3.65
CA ASP A 301 32.61 0.71 -3.51
C ASP A 301 33.72 1.50 -2.79
N SER A 302 34.70 2.03 -3.51
CA SER A 302 35.78 2.87 -2.99
C SER A 302 35.69 4.33 -3.44
N ALA A 303 34.55 4.73 -4.02
CA ALA A 303 34.33 6.06 -4.60
C ALA A 303 34.20 7.16 -3.53
N GLY A 304 34.00 8.43 -3.94
CA GLY A 304 33.81 9.55 -3.00
C GLY A 304 32.63 9.38 -2.03
N GLU A 305 32.45 10.30 -1.08
CA GLU A 305 31.33 10.26 -0.13
C GLU A 305 29.99 10.51 -0.83
N PHE A 306 29.07 9.55 -0.74
CA PHE A 306 27.68 9.68 -1.18
C PHE A 306 26.78 8.58 -0.58
N ARG A 307 25.48 8.88 -0.59
CA ARG A 307 24.40 7.95 -0.22
C ARG A 307 24.04 7.06 -1.40
N ILE A 308 23.39 5.92 -1.14
CA ILE A 308 22.94 5.05 -2.23
C ILE A 308 21.67 5.61 -2.87
N PHE A 309 20.65 5.94 -2.07
CA PHE A 309 19.38 6.48 -2.56
C PHE A 309 18.98 7.76 -1.81
N GLU A 310 18.34 8.67 -2.53
CA GLU A 310 17.83 9.93 -1.99
C GLU A 310 16.45 10.26 -2.57
N LEU A 311 15.44 10.49 -1.71
CA LEU A 311 14.08 10.89 -2.12
C LEU A 311 13.79 12.33 -1.67
N ALA A 312 13.35 13.16 -2.60
CA ALA A 312 13.06 14.57 -2.34
C ALA A 312 11.74 14.78 -1.58
N SER A 313 11.60 15.96 -0.96
CA SER A 313 10.33 16.34 -0.32
C SER A 313 9.19 16.48 -1.33
N GLY A 314 7.98 16.09 -0.94
CA GLY A 314 6.79 16.13 -1.79
C GLY A 314 6.75 15.04 -2.87
N THR A 315 7.69 14.10 -2.88
CA THR A 315 7.74 12.98 -3.83
C THR A 315 7.49 11.64 -3.14
N GLN A 316 7.22 10.60 -3.91
CA GLN A 316 7.04 9.23 -3.40
C GLN A 316 7.80 8.19 -4.23
N ALA A 317 8.29 7.14 -3.59
CA ALA A 317 8.92 6.01 -4.28
C ALA A 317 8.79 4.70 -3.49
N THR A 318 8.93 3.58 -4.20
CA THR A 318 9.04 2.25 -3.60
C THR A 318 10.36 1.61 -3.96
N ILE A 319 11.04 0.99 -3.00
CA ILE A 319 12.20 0.14 -3.23
C ILE A 319 11.90 -1.24 -2.66
N SER A 320 12.21 -2.30 -3.39
CA SER A 320 12.12 -3.65 -2.84
C SER A 320 13.17 -4.62 -3.35
N GLY A 321 13.37 -5.70 -2.59
CA GLY A 321 14.09 -6.89 -3.06
C GLY A 321 15.56 -6.65 -3.39
N MET A 322 16.28 -5.86 -2.60
CA MET A 322 17.71 -5.62 -2.81
C MET A 322 18.48 -5.39 -1.51
N THR A 323 19.80 -5.55 -1.60
CA THR A 323 20.75 -5.09 -0.59
C THR A 323 21.25 -3.69 -0.96
N ILE A 324 21.18 -2.75 -0.01
CA ILE A 324 21.63 -1.36 -0.10
C ILE A 324 22.80 -1.20 0.87
N ALA A 325 24.02 -0.99 0.35
CA ALA A 325 25.20 -1.09 1.20
C ALA A 325 26.30 -0.05 0.99
N ASN A 326 27.12 0.13 2.02
CA ASN A 326 28.37 0.90 2.02
C ASN A 326 28.25 2.38 1.64
N GLY A 327 27.03 2.94 1.60
CA GLY A 327 26.83 4.37 1.44
C GLY A 327 27.50 5.12 2.59
N SER A 328 28.15 6.24 2.29
CA SER A 328 29.00 6.93 3.26
C SER A 328 28.90 8.44 3.10
N VAL A 329 28.31 9.08 4.11
CA VAL A 329 28.24 10.54 4.25
C VAL A 329 28.48 10.94 5.72
N PRO A 330 29.71 10.84 6.24
CA PRO A 330 30.02 11.01 7.68
C PRO A 330 29.59 12.35 8.28
N THR A 331 29.38 13.38 7.45
CA THR A 331 28.99 14.73 7.85
C THR A 331 27.51 15.06 7.55
N LEU A 332 26.77 14.16 6.91
CA LEU A 332 25.36 14.35 6.55
C LEU A 332 24.47 13.21 7.11
N GLN A 333 23.18 13.22 6.78
CA GLN A 333 22.20 12.24 7.25
C GLN A 333 21.92 11.16 6.21
N GLY A 334 21.61 9.92 6.59
CA GLY A 334 21.09 8.88 5.67
C GLY A 334 22.18 8.26 4.82
N GLY A 335 23.01 7.38 5.38
CA GLY A 335 24.15 6.78 4.66
C GLY A 335 23.71 5.87 3.52
N GLY A 336 22.77 4.97 3.79
CA GLY A 336 22.15 4.14 2.76
C GLY A 336 21.07 4.92 2.02
N ILE A 337 20.07 5.38 2.77
CA ILE A 337 18.91 6.09 2.24
C ILE A 337 18.66 7.38 3.01
N PHE A 338 18.44 8.46 2.27
CA PHE A 338 17.84 9.68 2.79
C PHE A 338 16.47 9.87 2.14
N SER A 339 15.43 10.07 2.93
CA SER A 339 14.09 10.39 2.44
C SER A 339 13.56 11.66 3.08
N SER A 340 13.02 12.55 2.26
CA SER A 340 12.14 13.63 2.68
C SER A 340 10.74 13.56 2.10
N GLY A 341 10.45 12.51 1.33
CA GLY A 341 9.14 12.20 0.75
C GLY A 341 8.53 10.94 1.35
N ARG A 342 7.53 10.38 0.67
CA ARG A 342 6.90 9.12 1.05
C ARG A 342 7.68 7.94 0.46
N LEU A 343 8.45 7.25 1.31
CA LEU A 343 9.28 6.12 0.90
C LEU A 343 8.74 4.82 1.46
N THR A 344 8.50 3.85 0.57
CA THR A 344 8.21 2.47 0.95
C THR A 344 9.40 1.58 0.65
N VAL A 345 9.91 0.86 1.66
CA VAL A 345 11.01 -0.11 1.53
C VAL A 345 10.50 -1.48 1.95
N ILE A 346 10.56 -2.46 1.05
CA ILE A 346 10.02 -3.79 1.27
C ILE A 346 11.08 -4.84 0.98
N GLY A 347 11.19 -5.86 1.83
CA GLY A 347 11.92 -7.06 1.43
C GLY A 347 13.41 -6.81 1.16
N SER A 348 14.02 -5.84 1.86
CA SER A 348 15.36 -5.32 1.52
C SER A 348 16.33 -5.41 2.70
N VAL A 349 17.62 -5.43 2.41
CA VAL A 349 18.69 -5.40 3.41
C VAL A 349 19.42 -4.06 3.30
N ILE A 350 19.42 -3.26 4.35
CA ILE A 350 20.15 -1.99 4.43
C ILE A 350 21.33 -2.20 5.36
N ARG A 351 22.56 -2.24 4.83
CA ARG A 351 23.72 -2.63 5.64
C ARG A 351 25.00 -1.85 5.44
N ASP A 352 25.81 -1.79 6.50
CA ASP A 352 27.19 -1.27 6.46
C ASP A 352 27.27 0.18 5.94
N ASN A 353 26.19 0.95 6.11
CA ASN A 353 26.14 2.35 5.70
C ASN A 353 26.57 3.26 6.85
N VAL A 354 27.21 4.38 6.51
CA VAL A 354 27.81 5.32 7.46
C VAL A 354 27.28 6.73 7.22
N ALA A 355 26.83 7.40 8.29
CA ALA A 355 26.40 8.79 8.25
C ALA A 355 26.70 9.53 9.56
N GLN A 356 26.46 10.84 9.60
CA GLN A 356 26.37 11.57 10.86
C GLN A 356 25.12 11.14 11.65
N GLY A 357 24.00 10.89 10.97
CA GLY A 357 22.81 10.32 11.59
C GLY A 357 21.95 9.53 10.61
N GLY A 358 21.21 8.55 11.11
CA GLY A 358 20.53 7.54 10.29
C GLY A 358 21.50 6.83 9.36
N GLY A 359 22.42 6.05 9.91
CA GLY A 359 23.46 5.35 9.14
C GLY A 359 22.84 4.54 8.00
N GLY A 360 21.84 3.73 8.33
CA GLY A 360 21.02 3.03 7.34
C GLY A 360 20.06 3.98 6.63
N ILE A 361 19.09 4.51 7.38
CA ILE A 361 18.02 5.36 6.84
C ILE A 361 17.85 6.61 7.68
N THR A 362 17.76 7.77 7.03
CA THR A 362 17.12 8.96 7.62
C THR A 362 15.83 9.27 6.88
N ASN A 363 14.73 9.41 7.63
CA ASN A 363 13.48 10.00 7.18
C ASN A 363 13.31 11.39 7.81
N LEU A 364 13.33 12.43 6.98
CA LEU A 364 13.30 13.84 7.37
C LEU A 364 12.10 14.53 6.73
N GLN A 365 11.07 14.88 7.49
CA GLN A 365 9.82 15.47 6.97
C GLN A 365 9.00 14.56 6.03
N GLY A 366 9.40 13.29 5.86
CA GLY A 366 8.71 12.33 5.00
C GLY A 366 7.91 11.28 5.76
N ASP A 367 7.32 10.36 5.00
CA ASP A 367 6.60 9.18 5.51
C ASP A 367 7.37 7.92 5.13
N LEU A 368 7.89 7.18 6.10
CA LEU A 368 8.63 5.94 5.86
C LEU A 368 7.77 4.72 6.17
N THR A 369 7.62 3.81 5.21
CA THR A 369 7.06 2.48 5.44
C THR A 369 8.15 1.44 5.21
N LEU A 370 8.61 0.77 6.27
CA LEU A 370 9.64 -0.27 6.23
C LEU A 370 9.01 -1.62 6.58
N LEU A 371 8.93 -2.51 5.60
CA LEU A 371 8.26 -3.81 5.73
C LEU A 371 9.22 -4.93 5.42
N ARG A 372 9.22 -6.01 6.21
CA ARG A 372 9.94 -7.26 5.86
C ARG A 372 11.40 -7.00 5.50
N SER A 373 12.06 -6.13 6.24
CA SER A 373 13.39 -5.65 5.89
C SER A 373 14.36 -5.79 7.05
N THR A 374 15.65 -5.86 6.72
CA THR A 374 16.72 -5.96 7.69
C THR A 374 17.64 -4.76 7.60
N VAL A 375 17.75 -3.99 8.68
CA VAL A 375 18.69 -2.86 8.80
C VAL A 375 19.82 -3.31 9.71
N VAL A 376 21.02 -3.58 9.18
CA VAL A 376 22.11 -4.23 9.93
C VAL A 376 23.48 -3.59 9.75
N GLY A 377 24.30 -3.51 10.79
CA GLY A 377 25.71 -3.10 10.66
C GLY A 377 25.92 -1.64 10.23
N ASN A 378 24.87 -0.82 10.27
CA ASN A 378 24.96 0.60 9.94
C ASN A 378 25.52 1.40 11.13
N SER A 379 26.21 2.51 10.84
CA SER A 379 26.89 3.34 11.83
C SER A 379 26.57 4.82 11.68
N ALA A 380 26.27 5.48 12.79
CA ALA A 380 26.09 6.94 12.84
C ALA A 380 26.29 7.46 14.27
N ALA A 381 26.55 8.77 14.40
CA ALA A 381 26.55 9.45 15.70
C ALA A 381 25.13 9.63 16.27
N PHE A 382 24.11 9.71 15.40
CA PHE A 382 22.72 9.89 15.82
C PHE A 382 21.78 8.92 15.11
N GLY A 383 21.43 7.80 15.76
CA GLY A 383 20.58 6.77 15.18
C GLY A 383 21.31 5.98 14.10
N ALA A 384 21.96 4.89 14.47
CA ALA A 384 22.78 4.10 13.57
C ALA A 384 21.96 3.33 12.53
N GLY A 385 20.81 2.77 12.93
CA GLY A 385 19.88 2.09 12.01
C GLY A 385 18.98 3.08 11.26
N VAL A 386 17.90 3.51 11.92
CA VAL A 386 16.88 4.38 11.33
C VAL A 386 16.67 5.63 12.19
N ARG A 387 16.61 6.80 11.54
CA ARG A 387 16.37 8.10 12.19
C ARG A 387 15.14 8.79 11.59
N ILE A 388 14.19 9.18 12.43
CA ILE A 388 12.92 9.85 12.07
C ILE A 388 12.93 11.24 12.69
N ARG A 389 12.81 12.30 11.89
CA ARG A 389 13.00 13.68 12.35
C ARG A 389 12.14 14.71 11.61
N ASN A 390 11.79 15.80 12.31
CA ASN A 390 11.16 17.02 11.78
C ASN A 390 9.85 16.71 11.03
N ASN A 391 8.73 16.48 11.72
CA ASN A 391 7.45 16.15 11.09
C ASN A 391 7.42 14.85 10.29
N ALA A 392 8.43 13.98 10.46
CA ALA A 392 8.46 12.68 9.82
C ALA A 392 7.59 11.66 10.57
N THR A 393 6.96 10.77 9.80
CA THR A 393 6.27 9.59 10.34
C THR A 393 6.94 8.30 9.85
N ALA A 394 6.84 7.23 10.62
CA ALA A 394 7.28 5.92 10.17
C ALA A 394 6.38 4.78 10.63
N LEU A 395 6.16 3.82 9.74
CA LEU A 395 5.66 2.48 10.04
C LEU A 395 6.80 1.48 9.82
N ILE A 396 7.18 0.75 10.87
CA ILE A 396 8.13 -0.35 10.79
C ILE A 396 7.40 -1.62 11.20
N ASP A 397 7.32 -2.57 10.28
CA ASP A 397 6.55 -3.79 10.45
C ASP A 397 7.29 -5.02 9.93
N ASN A 398 7.25 -6.11 10.70
CA ASN A 398 7.88 -7.38 10.35
C ASN A 398 9.35 -7.22 9.94
N SER A 399 10.11 -6.41 10.67
CA SER A 399 11.46 -6.01 10.27
C SER A 399 12.47 -6.25 11.39
N THR A 400 13.73 -6.48 11.02
CA THR A 400 14.84 -6.63 11.96
C THR A 400 15.74 -5.39 11.89
N ILE A 401 16.05 -4.79 13.03
CA ILE A 401 17.02 -3.70 13.15
C ILE A 401 18.13 -4.14 14.09
N SER A 402 19.35 -4.19 13.58
CA SER A 402 20.56 -4.45 14.34
C SER A 402 21.61 -3.38 14.01
N ALA A 403 22.18 -2.74 15.03
CA ALA A 403 23.06 -1.60 14.81
C ALA A 403 24.38 -1.78 15.56
N GLN A 404 25.49 -1.68 14.82
CA GLN A 404 26.84 -1.80 15.37
C GLN A 404 27.58 -0.46 15.12
N GLY A 405 27.93 0.31 16.16
CA GLY A 405 28.64 1.61 15.96
C GLY A 405 28.58 2.62 17.11
N GLY A 406 29.27 3.76 16.93
CA GLY A 406 29.78 4.67 17.98
C GLY A 406 28.81 5.35 18.96
N ASP A 407 27.50 5.45 18.67
CA ASP A 407 26.48 5.96 19.62
C ASP A 407 25.19 5.09 19.66
N ARG A 408 25.26 3.86 19.12
CA ARG A 408 24.46 2.67 19.51
C ARG A 408 22.94 2.79 19.63
N VAL A 409 22.28 3.70 18.91
CA VAL A 409 20.80 3.73 18.84
C VAL A 409 20.32 3.02 17.57
N GLY A 410 19.58 1.92 17.72
CA GLY A 410 18.99 1.18 16.59
C GLY A 410 17.95 2.02 15.84
N LEU A 411 17.01 2.60 16.58
CA LEU A 411 15.92 3.43 16.06
C LEU A 411 15.81 4.73 16.85
N THR A 412 15.81 5.88 16.18
CA THR A 412 15.65 7.20 16.81
C THR A 412 14.45 7.94 16.23
N VAL A 413 13.56 8.40 17.11
CA VAL A 413 12.50 9.36 16.79
C VAL A 413 12.82 10.67 17.50
N ILE A 414 12.95 11.76 16.76
CA ILE A 414 13.26 13.07 17.34
C ILE A 414 12.36 14.17 16.79
N ALA A 415 11.71 14.87 17.70
CA ALA A 415 10.89 16.04 17.41
C ALA A 415 11.59 17.30 17.92
N GLN A 416 11.65 18.34 17.09
CA GLN A 416 12.33 19.58 17.43
C GLN A 416 11.77 20.78 16.68
N GLY A 417 12.06 21.98 17.17
CA GLY A 417 11.68 23.24 16.49
C GLY A 417 10.17 23.48 16.45
N GLY A 418 9.41 22.97 17.42
CA GLY A 418 7.95 23.06 17.45
C GLY A 418 7.24 22.04 16.54
N LEU A 419 7.97 21.07 15.99
CA LEU A 419 7.43 20.03 15.12
C LEU A 419 7.17 18.74 15.90
N SER A 420 6.33 17.87 15.35
CA SER A 420 6.11 16.52 15.88
C SER A 420 6.89 15.46 15.09
N SER A 421 7.06 14.24 15.59
CA SER A 421 7.54 13.09 14.82
C SER A 421 6.99 11.81 15.43
N SER A 422 6.64 10.83 14.62
CA SER A 422 5.94 9.63 15.11
C SER A 422 6.47 8.33 14.51
N LEU A 423 6.36 7.27 15.30
CA LEU A 423 6.70 5.91 14.93
C LEU A 423 5.54 4.97 15.31
N ILE A 424 5.21 4.07 14.41
CA ILE A 424 4.48 2.83 14.69
C ILE A 424 5.47 1.69 14.45
N LEU A 425 5.78 0.96 15.51
CA LEU A 425 6.66 -0.20 15.48
C LEU A 425 5.83 -1.43 15.84
N ARG A 426 5.77 -2.40 14.93
CA ARG A 426 5.04 -3.64 15.20
C ARG A 426 5.70 -4.87 14.59
N ASN A 427 5.46 -6.03 15.19
CA ASN A 427 5.95 -7.33 14.69
C ASN A 427 7.47 -7.34 14.41
N SER A 428 8.25 -6.53 15.11
CA SER A 428 9.64 -6.23 14.70
C SER A 428 10.63 -6.60 15.79
N THR A 429 11.86 -6.85 15.38
CA THR A 429 12.96 -7.23 16.27
C THR A 429 14.04 -6.17 16.26
N LEU A 430 14.39 -5.66 17.42
CA LEU A 430 15.53 -4.78 17.65
C LEU A 430 16.57 -5.54 18.49
N THR A 431 17.75 -5.80 17.94
CA THR A 431 18.76 -6.65 18.60
C THR A 431 20.20 -6.26 18.26
N ASP A 432 21.17 -6.80 19.01
CA ASP A 432 22.62 -6.68 18.83
C ASP A 432 23.14 -5.24 18.61
N THR A 433 23.17 -4.48 19.71
CA THR A 433 23.83 -3.17 19.83
C THR A 433 25.18 -3.32 20.55
N GLY A 434 26.02 -4.27 20.12
CA GLY A 434 27.11 -4.91 20.89
C GLY A 434 28.16 -3.99 21.53
N GLY A 435 28.08 -3.75 22.86
CA GLY A 435 29.11 -3.14 23.74
C GLY A 435 28.77 -1.81 24.48
N ALA A 436 28.48 -1.81 25.79
CA ALA A 436 28.20 -0.61 26.62
C ALA A 436 27.05 0.33 26.13
N ALA A 437 25.89 0.24 26.81
CA ALA A 437 24.73 1.15 26.72
C ALA A 437 24.15 1.40 25.31
N GLY A 438 23.75 0.34 24.59
CA GLY A 438 23.07 0.48 23.31
C GLY A 438 21.54 0.58 23.43
N ILE A 439 20.94 1.67 22.95
CA ILE A 439 19.50 1.93 23.00
C ILE A 439 18.81 1.27 21.81
N GLY A 440 17.80 0.42 22.06
CA GLY A 440 16.96 -0.13 21.00
C GLY A 440 16.17 0.97 20.29
N LEU A 441 15.32 1.67 21.04
CA LEU A 441 14.50 2.78 20.59
C LEU A 441 14.71 4.04 21.46
N ALA A 442 15.15 5.13 20.86
CA ALA A 442 15.17 6.45 21.50
C ALA A 442 14.06 7.35 20.95
N VAL A 443 13.25 7.94 21.83
CA VAL A 443 12.19 8.90 21.50
C VAL A 443 12.48 10.21 22.22
N GLN A 444 12.71 11.28 21.46
CA GLN A 444 13.26 12.53 22.00
C GLN A 444 12.43 13.75 21.58
N SER A 445 11.94 14.51 22.57
CA SER A 445 11.29 15.81 22.33
C SER A 445 12.26 16.93 22.71
N GLN A 446 12.55 17.86 21.80
CA GLN A 446 13.51 18.94 22.03
C GLN A 446 12.98 20.32 21.62
N GLY A 447 12.89 21.27 22.54
CA GLY A 447 12.36 22.61 22.25
C GLY A 447 10.84 22.70 22.45
N ALA A 448 10.39 23.86 22.95
CA ALA A 448 8.98 24.14 23.19
C ALA A 448 8.10 23.83 21.96
N GLY A 449 6.94 23.21 22.19
CA GLY A 449 6.00 22.80 21.14
C GLY A 449 6.36 21.53 20.37
N SER A 450 7.51 20.91 20.64
CA SER A 450 7.93 19.69 19.92
C SER A 450 7.43 18.43 20.60
N LEU A 451 6.93 17.45 19.83
CA LEU A 451 6.42 16.18 20.37
C LEU A 451 6.89 14.96 19.57
N ALA A 452 7.76 14.15 20.16
CA ALA A 452 8.09 12.84 19.62
C ALA A 452 7.16 11.78 20.22
N SER A 453 6.73 10.83 19.38
CA SER A 453 5.86 9.75 19.81
C SER A 453 6.22 8.39 19.20
N ALA A 454 5.93 7.32 19.94
CA ALA A 454 6.04 5.95 19.46
C ALA A 454 4.88 5.09 19.95
N ARG A 455 4.28 4.31 19.06
CA ARG A 455 3.35 3.22 19.36
C ARG A 455 4.04 1.90 19.09
N ILE A 456 3.98 0.98 20.04
CA ILE A 456 4.75 -0.26 20.02
C ILE A 456 3.81 -1.43 20.32
N SER A 457 3.71 -2.38 19.39
CA SER A 457 2.98 -3.64 19.60
C SER A 457 3.79 -4.82 19.11
N ASN A 458 3.61 -5.97 19.75
CA ASN A 458 4.09 -7.25 19.25
C ASN A 458 5.57 -7.26 18.82
N SER A 459 6.43 -6.52 19.53
CA SER A 459 7.81 -6.28 19.12
C SER A 459 8.82 -6.73 20.18
N LEU A 460 9.97 -7.19 19.72
CA LEU A 460 11.04 -7.74 20.53
C LEU A 460 12.21 -6.76 20.62
N PHE A 461 12.64 -6.44 21.84
CA PHE A 461 13.81 -5.65 22.14
C PHE A 461 14.82 -6.51 22.91
N ALA A 462 15.75 -7.12 22.18
CA ALA A 462 16.76 -8.04 22.71
C ALA A 462 18.14 -7.36 22.72
N THR A 463 18.35 -6.42 23.66
CA THR A 463 19.58 -5.62 23.78
C THR A 463 20.10 -5.58 25.23
N ALA A 464 21.38 -5.22 25.42
CA ALA A 464 22.04 -5.35 26.71
C ALA A 464 21.65 -4.30 27.77
N MET A 465 21.24 -3.07 27.41
CA MET A 465 20.78 -2.04 28.37
C MET A 465 19.91 -0.93 27.74
N SER A 466 18.75 -0.65 28.35
CA SER A 466 17.75 0.38 27.99
C SER A 466 17.18 0.25 26.59
N THR A 467 16.42 -0.82 26.40
CA THR A 467 15.70 -1.18 25.16
C THR A 467 14.83 -0.05 24.60
N ILE A 468 14.30 0.82 25.46
CA ILE A 468 13.48 2.00 25.11
C ILE A 468 13.85 3.17 26.01
N VAL A 469 14.12 4.34 25.42
CA VAL A 469 14.46 5.57 26.15
C VAL A 469 13.60 6.73 25.65
N GLY A 470 12.95 7.43 26.58
CA GLY A 470 12.29 8.71 26.35
C GLY A 470 13.14 9.85 26.91
N THR A 471 13.53 10.84 26.10
CA THR A 471 14.24 12.04 26.60
C THR A 471 13.51 13.34 26.23
N VAL A 472 13.72 14.33 27.09
CA VAL A 472 13.18 15.68 26.94
C VAL A 472 14.31 16.69 27.09
N ALA A 473 14.33 17.71 26.23
CA ALA A 473 15.30 18.80 26.30
C ALA A 473 14.68 20.14 25.91
N ASN A 474 15.35 21.23 26.31
CA ASN A 474 15.09 22.59 25.85
C ASN A 474 13.62 23.06 26.01
N GLY A 475 12.96 22.68 27.10
CA GLY A 475 11.58 23.12 27.39
C GLY A 475 10.49 22.43 26.56
N ALA A 476 10.80 21.30 25.92
CA ALA A 476 9.78 20.46 25.29
C ALA A 476 8.90 19.76 26.33
N PRO A 477 7.66 19.36 25.95
CA PRO A 477 6.92 18.34 26.71
C PRO A 477 7.64 16.97 26.63
N PRO A 478 7.43 16.07 27.61
CA PRO A 478 7.92 14.69 27.52
C PRO A 478 7.42 13.98 26.26
N PRO A 479 8.21 13.06 25.67
CA PRO A 479 7.76 12.24 24.56
C PRO A 479 6.63 11.29 24.98
N VAL A 480 5.79 10.89 24.01
CA VAL A 480 4.70 9.95 24.23
C VAL A 480 5.09 8.57 23.70
N ILE A 481 5.32 7.62 24.60
CA ILE A 481 5.62 6.22 24.25
C ILE A 481 4.46 5.38 24.76
N LEU A 482 3.76 4.72 23.84
CA LEU A 482 2.58 3.90 24.14
C LEU A 482 2.85 2.44 23.76
N SER A 483 2.81 1.56 24.75
CA SER A 483 2.69 0.13 24.51
C SER A 483 1.25 -0.26 24.21
N GLU A 484 1.06 -1.00 23.13
CA GLU A 484 -0.19 -1.62 22.69
C GLU A 484 -0.20 -3.15 22.98
N GLY A 485 0.80 -3.64 23.71
CA GLY A 485 0.86 -4.99 24.24
C GLY A 485 1.66 -5.98 23.39
N PHE A 486 1.88 -7.16 23.99
CA PHE A 486 2.61 -8.29 23.40
C PHE A 486 4.07 -7.98 23.07
N ASN A 487 4.65 -6.94 23.68
CA ASN A 487 6.05 -6.61 23.49
C ASN A 487 6.92 -7.42 24.46
N LEU A 488 8.15 -7.71 24.05
CA LEU A 488 9.14 -8.30 24.93
C LEU A 488 10.39 -7.43 25.00
N ALA A 489 10.84 -7.10 26.19
CA ALA A 489 12.11 -6.45 26.45
C ALA A 489 12.98 -7.29 27.39
N THR A 490 14.27 -7.37 27.09
CA THR A 490 15.27 -8.04 27.94
C THR A 490 15.59 -7.30 29.23
N ASP A 491 15.04 -6.10 29.40
CA ASP A 491 15.16 -5.27 30.60
C ASP A 491 13.78 -4.74 31.01
N GLY A 492 13.75 -3.82 31.99
CA GLY A 492 12.52 -3.17 32.45
C GLY A 492 11.86 -2.23 31.42
N ALA A 493 12.42 -2.06 30.22
CA ALA A 493 12.00 -1.11 29.19
C ALA A 493 11.77 0.32 29.70
N ASN A 494 12.49 0.71 30.76
CA ASN A 494 12.29 1.96 31.50
C ASN A 494 10.82 2.23 31.91
N GLY A 495 10.02 1.18 32.08
CA GLY A 495 8.61 1.27 32.43
C GLY A 495 7.68 1.70 31.29
N PHE A 496 8.16 1.77 30.04
CA PHE A 496 7.32 2.16 28.89
C PHE A 496 6.44 1.03 28.36
N LEU A 497 6.78 -0.23 28.65
CA LEU A 497 5.95 -1.39 28.37
C LEU A 497 5.03 -1.66 29.56
N THR A 498 3.77 -1.23 29.46
CA THR A 498 2.81 -1.14 30.58
C THR A 498 1.60 -2.03 30.44
N GLN A 499 1.42 -2.73 29.32
CA GLN A 499 0.27 -3.61 29.12
C GLN A 499 0.46 -4.94 29.83
N SER A 500 -0.63 -5.57 30.24
CA SER A 500 -0.58 -6.89 30.91
C SER A 500 -0.04 -8.01 30.02
N SER A 501 -0.07 -7.82 28.70
CA SER A 501 0.51 -8.74 27.73
C SER A 501 1.98 -8.44 27.40
N ASP A 502 2.57 -7.38 27.95
CA ASP A 502 4.00 -7.10 27.80
C ASP A 502 4.85 -7.98 28.73
N ARG A 503 6.05 -8.30 28.27
CA ARG A 503 7.07 -9.01 29.05
C ARG A 503 8.31 -8.15 29.19
N THR A 504 8.58 -7.68 30.40
CA THR A 504 9.82 -6.98 30.74
C THR A 504 10.74 -7.89 31.53
N ASN A 505 12.04 -7.64 31.43
CA ASN A 505 13.10 -8.49 32.01
C ASN A 505 13.05 -9.95 31.52
N GLY A 506 12.58 -10.16 30.28
CA GLY A 506 12.50 -11.48 29.66
C GLY A 506 13.86 -11.98 29.17
N ASN A 507 14.00 -13.29 29.02
CA ASN A 507 15.18 -13.91 28.42
C ASN A 507 14.99 -14.03 26.89
N ALA A 508 15.74 -13.27 26.10
CA ALA A 508 15.64 -13.31 24.64
C ALA A 508 16.96 -13.56 23.90
N PRO A 509 17.58 -14.75 24.08
CA PRO A 509 18.69 -15.16 23.24
C PRO A 509 18.25 -15.22 21.77
N MET A 510 19.07 -14.64 20.90
CA MET A 510 18.85 -14.62 19.45
C MET A 510 19.92 -15.45 18.74
N GLU A 511 19.53 -16.12 17.66
CA GLU A 511 20.46 -16.74 16.72
C GLU A 511 21.22 -15.66 15.92
N PRO A 512 22.42 -15.99 15.40
CA PRO A 512 23.13 -15.09 14.48
C PRO A 512 22.29 -14.73 13.26
N LEU A 513 22.58 -13.57 12.66
CA LEU A 513 21.92 -13.11 11.45
C LEU A 513 22.09 -14.14 10.32
N PHE A 514 21.00 -14.74 9.85
CA PHE A 514 21.05 -15.80 8.83
C PHE A 514 19.81 -15.80 7.93
N ASP A 515 19.93 -16.32 6.71
CA ASP A 515 18.78 -16.52 5.81
C ASP A 515 18.12 -17.86 6.11
N HIS A 516 16.91 -17.82 6.68
CA HIS A 516 16.14 -19.01 7.05
C HIS A 516 15.21 -19.50 5.93
N GLY A 517 15.63 -19.35 4.67
CA GLY A 517 14.89 -19.77 3.48
C GLY A 517 13.94 -18.71 2.92
N GLY A 518 14.00 -17.49 3.45
CA GLY A 518 13.14 -16.36 3.08
C GLY A 518 13.77 -15.37 2.12
N GLY A 519 15.06 -15.51 1.80
CA GLY A 519 15.81 -14.63 0.90
C GLY A 519 16.22 -13.29 1.54
N ILE A 520 15.94 -13.10 2.83
CA ILE A 520 16.30 -11.95 3.66
C ILE A 520 16.81 -12.49 4.98
N PRO A 521 18.04 -12.14 5.38
CA PRO A 521 18.61 -12.61 6.62
C PRO A 521 17.99 -11.87 7.82
N VAL A 522 17.67 -12.60 8.88
CA VAL A 522 17.05 -12.07 10.11
C VAL A 522 17.70 -12.68 11.35
N HIS A 523 17.46 -12.09 12.52
CA HIS A 523 17.78 -12.71 13.80
C HIS A 523 16.55 -13.47 14.30
N ARG A 524 16.63 -14.79 14.45
CA ARG A 524 15.55 -15.59 15.03
C ARG A 524 15.73 -15.77 16.53
N PRO A 525 14.66 -15.80 17.33
CA PRO A 525 14.75 -16.23 18.72
C PRO A 525 15.31 -17.65 18.82
N ALA A 526 16.28 -17.87 19.71
CA ALA A 526 16.75 -19.21 20.01
C ALA A 526 15.66 -20.02 20.73
N LEU A 527 15.76 -21.35 20.72
CA LEU A 527 14.78 -22.26 21.34
C LEU A 527 14.50 -22.00 22.83
N THR A 528 15.40 -21.32 23.53
CA THR A 528 15.27 -20.96 24.95
C THR A 528 14.76 -19.54 25.17
N SER A 529 14.34 -18.85 24.11
CA SER A 529 13.86 -17.48 24.18
C SER A 529 12.41 -17.40 24.60
N ASP A 530 12.15 -16.50 25.54
CA ASP A 530 10.81 -16.08 25.96
C ASP A 530 10.03 -15.37 24.84
N ALA A 531 10.68 -14.99 23.74
CA ALA A 531 9.98 -14.42 22.58
C ALA A 531 9.11 -15.46 21.87
N LEU A 532 9.46 -16.74 21.98
CA LEU A 532 8.69 -17.83 21.39
C LEU A 532 7.29 -17.91 22.02
N ASP A 533 6.27 -17.99 21.18
CA ASP A 533 4.85 -18.24 21.54
C ASP A 533 4.21 -17.21 22.49
N ASN A 534 4.79 -16.02 22.59
CA ASN A 534 4.44 -15.05 23.64
C ASN A 534 3.92 -13.72 23.14
N GLY A 535 3.53 -13.65 21.87
CA GLY A 535 2.87 -12.47 21.30
C GLY A 535 1.65 -12.83 20.47
N ARG A 536 1.25 -11.91 19.60
CA ARG A 536 -0.06 -11.89 18.97
C ARG A 536 0.03 -12.32 17.51
N ALA A 537 -0.63 -13.42 17.17
CA ALA A 537 -0.84 -13.80 15.78
C ALA A 537 -1.67 -12.73 15.04
N THR A 538 -1.11 -12.18 13.96
CA THR A 538 -1.76 -11.15 13.13
C THR A 538 -1.80 -11.57 11.65
N GLY A 539 -2.49 -12.68 11.34
CA GLY A 539 -2.79 -13.09 9.96
C GLY A 539 -2.32 -14.50 9.55
N PRO A 540 -2.46 -14.88 8.27
CA PRO A 540 -2.10 -16.23 7.80
C PRO A 540 -0.60 -16.50 7.94
N ARG A 541 -0.30 -17.74 8.36
CA ARG A 541 0.96 -18.26 8.94
C ARG A 541 2.20 -18.29 8.02
N LEU A 542 2.20 -17.61 6.88
CA LEU A 542 3.21 -17.81 5.81
C LEU A 542 4.25 -16.69 5.66
N SER A 543 4.28 -15.67 6.54
CA SER A 543 5.13 -14.49 6.31
C SER A 543 5.96 -13.99 7.50
N ASP A 544 5.96 -14.67 8.65
CA ASP A 544 6.88 -14.33 9.74
C ASP A 544 8.23 -15.04 9.52
N GLN A 545 9.18 -14.31 8.92
CA GLN A 545 10.56 -14.79 8.74
C GLN A 545 11.34 -14.81 10.05
N THR A 546 10.90 -14.01 11.04
CA THR A 546 11.54 -13.82 12.34
C THR A 546 11.17 -14.92 13.35
N GLY A 547 10.20 -15.77 13.04
CA GLY A 547 9.78 -16.86 13.92
C GLY A 547 9.32 -16.36 15.29
N ILE A 548 8.71 -15.17 15.33
CA ILE A 548 8.33 -14.55 16.59
C ILE A 548 7.14 -15.34 17.19
N PHE A 549 6.34 -16.09 16.42
CA PHE A 549 5.21 -16.84 16.97
C PHE A 549 4.97 -18.19 16.26
N ASP A 550 4.87 -19.27 17.05
CA ASP A 550 4.42 -20.63 16.77
C ASP A 550 5.46 -21.69 16.33
N ARG A 551 5.50 -22.77 17.13
CA ARG A 551 5.34 -24.13 16.59
C ARG A 551 3.89 -24.42 16.22
#